data_AF-B7G1E0-F1
#
_entry.id   AF-B7G1E0-F1
#
_cell.length_a   1.000
_cell.length_b   1.000
_cell.length_c   1.000
_cell.angle_alpha   90.00
_cell.angle_beta   90.00
_cell.angle_gamma   90.00
#
_symmetry.space_group_name_H-M   'P 1'
#
loop_
_entity.id
_entity.type
_entity.pdbx_description
1 polymer ?
#
loop_
_entity_poly.entity_id
_entity_poly.type
_entity_poly.pdbx_seq_one_letter_code
_entity_poly.pdbx_strand_id
1 'polypeptide(L)'
;MWNSLRSDFSEFVSTVKEDTSHVLSSMDDRLEEDDITPEQEECLRRMLNTETYTTPLPTKADNEEQDDELDAEEAKQVAAFLETFSIEARTDEIGKLLELYPDSLKVQFETLVPTDVPYNDFWERHFYRCDEERIRDTWEAEEQREMEQRQRAVSQTIGSVTGFLGGAVKNLTATLSEDNQDRPFPRLTSMTKNQAEKAGLFGSRPPFVRNTAVDESVDEDDEDEEEELGWDDEDDDLDESFDRDEVEDEDDDEGDDEQIEFNDAATEKLQEQLKQALEERDQLHATVEMQSQEIATLKQTSPDLQPDEAAHELIKTLKMQLFEKDSELAALRSSMLDDSRVQPNTAGENSDNEMVAKLEKKIADMSEAACANEKEMAALQAALESVRGELAQARGQAEQKQEALETTLAESSLLQSKLESLETMRSESVEAGIKEASFKNEMETLRSEHAAMVESLALSQSELTTKENFWKDELALVKARMETRESELDAAKQEIELLRERALGLETSLKKAKEQPEATEMQVHKEEEHNTEPEDEVAAELSVDSPDTVSTGVKVDTPAAVEKLQVASGDNEDGDEWDDDW
;
A
#
# COMPACT_ATOMS: atom_id res chain seq x y z
N MET A 1 27.31 19.49 24.40
CA MET A 1 28.18 18.88 23.37
C MET A 1 27.54 17.64 22.74
N TRP A 2 27.08 16.64 23.51
CA TRP A 2 26.39 15.46 22.97
C TRP A 2 25.04 15.75 22.28
N ASN A 3 24.26 16.72 22.75
CA ASN A 3 23.00 17.10 22.09
C ASN A 3 23.21 17.80 20.73
N SER A 4 24.29 18.57 20.59
CA SER A 4 24.67 19.18 19.30
C SER A 4 25.05 18.09 18.28
N LEU A 5 25.82 17.09 18.72
CA LEU A 5 26.19 15.94 17.88
C LEU A 5 24.99 15.08 17.45
N ARG A 6 23.93 14.98 18.26
CA ARG A 6 22.68 14.32 17.86
C ARG A 6 21.85 15.14 16.89
N SER A 7 21.81 16.46 17.07
CA SER A 7 21.13 17.38 16.15
C SER A 7 21.75 17.30 14.76
N ASP A 8 23.08 17.42 14.68
CA ASP A 8 23.81 17.40 13.41
C ASP A 8 23.69 16.02 12.70
N PHE A 9 23.63 14.91 13.47
CA PHE A 9 23.40 13.58 12.88
C PHE A 9 21.96 13.40 12.40
N SER A 10 20.98 13.95 13.11
CA SER A 10 19.57 13.91 12.69
C SER A 10 19.34 14.71 11.42
N GLU A 11 19.97 15.88 11.31
CA GLU A 11 19.89 16.76 10.14
C GLU A 11 20.57 16.11 8.93
N PHE A 12 21.73 15.46 9.13
CA PHE A 12 22.41 14.69 8.08
C PHE A 12 21.60 13.48 7.62
N VAL A 13 20.97 12.75 8.54
CA VAL A 13 20.12 11.60 8.18
C VAL A 13 18.83 12.04 7.47
N SER A 14 18.26 13.20 7.83
CA SER A 14 17.09 13.78 7.13
C SER A 14 17.45 14.22 5.72
N THR A 15 18.53 14.99 5.56
CA THR A 15 18.98 15.45 4.23
C THR A 15 19.38 14.28 3.32
N VAL A 16 20.05 13.25 3.85
CA VAL A 16 20.34 12.04 3.03
C VAL A 16 19.05 11.33 2.62
N LYS A 17 18.03 11.29 3.49
CA LYS A 17 16.75 10.65 3.17
C LYS A 17 15.94 11.45 2.14
N GLU A 18 15.90 12.77 2.27
CA GLU A 18 15.23 13.68 1.32
C GLU A 18 15.95 13.77 -0.03
N ASP A 19 17.28 13.78 -0.06
CA ASP A 19 18.02 13.75 -1.32
C ASP A 19 17.83 12.40 -2.03
N THR A 20 17.73 11.28 -1.29
CA THR A 20 17.40 9.99 -1.92
C THR A 20 15.95 9.91 -2.40
N SER A 21 14.99 10.48 -1.68
CA SER A 21 13.58 10.43 -2.11
C SER A 21 13.32 11.33 -3.31
N HIS A 22 13.92 12.52 -3.38
CA HIS A 22 13.79 13.41 -4.53
C HIS A 22 14.46 12.84 -5.79
N VAL A 23 15.58 12.13 -5.66
CA VAL A 23 16.19 11.42 -6.78
C VAL A 23 15.28 10.28 -7.26
N LEU A 24 14.68 9.52 -6.35
CA LEU A 24 13.75 8.44 -6.69
C LEU A 24 12.45 8.95 -7.35
N SER A 25 11.82 10.00 -6.82
CA SER A 25 10.63 10.61 -7.44
C SER A 25 10.93 11.27 -8.79
N SER A 26 12.11 11.87 -8.96
CA SER A 26 12.53 12.41 -10.26
C SER A 26 12.88 11.33 -11.29
N MET A 27 13.18 10.11 -10.83
CA MET A 27 13.29 8.93 -11.69
C MET A 27 11.89 8.41 -12.06
N ASP A 28 10.94 8.36 -11.12
CA ASP A 28 9.55 7.95 -11.40
C ASP A 28 8.85 8.87 -12.40
N ASP A 29 8.93 10.20 -12.22
CA ASP A 29 8.30 11.16 -13.14
C ASP A 29 8.90 11.14 -14.55
N ARG A 30 10.15 10.64 -14.69
CA ARG A 30 10.80 10.42 -15.99
C ARG A 30 10.45 9.08 -16.63
N LEU A 31 10.00 8.11 -15.84
CA LEU A 31 9.62 6.79 -16.32
C LEU A 31 8.19 6.75 -16.89
N GLU A 32 7.31 7.70 -16.52
CA GLU A 32 5.94 7.74 -17.06
C GLU A 32 5.83 8.27 -18.50
N GLU A 33 6.85 8.93 -19.05
CA GLU A 33 6.79 9.55 -20.39
C GLU A 33 7.42 8.72 -21.52
N ASP A 34 8.20 7.69 -21.19
CA ASP A 34 8.74 6.74 -22.15
C ASP A 34 7.98 5.42 -22.02
N ASP A 35 7.52 4.83 -23.13
CA ASP A 35 6.86 3.50 -23.19
C ASP A 35 7.83 2.37 -22.78
N ILE A 36 8.36 2.42 -21.56
CA ILE A 36 9.29 1.44 -21.01
C ILE A 36 8.46 0.23 -20.63
N THR A 37 8.68 -0.85 -21.36
CA THR A 37 8.05 -2.13 -21.04
C THR A 37 8.57 -2.62 -19.67
N PRO A 38 7.77 -3.34 -18.87
CA PRO A 38 8.21 -3.81 -17.56
C PRO A 38 9.48 -4.69 -17.63
N GLU A 39 9.72 -5.35 -18.76
CA GLU A 39 10.96 -6.09 -19.03
C GLU A 39 12.19 -5.18 -19.18
N GLN A 40 12.01 -4.01 -19.80
CA GLN A 40 13.04 -2.99 -19.92
C GLN A 40 13.34 -2.37 -18.55
N GLU A 41 12.32 -2.12 -17.75
CA GLU A 41 12.48 -1.62 -16.38
C GLU A 41 13.28 -2.61 -15.51
N GLU A 42 12.94 -3.90 -15.55
CA GLU A 42 13.69 -4.95 -14.85
C GLU A 42 15.13 -5.10 -15.38
N CYS A 43 15.32 -4.95 -16.69
CA CYS A 43 16.66 -4.91 -17.29
C CYS A 43 17.49 -3.76 -16.74
N LEU A 44 16.93 -2.54 -16.68
CA LEU A 44 17.57 -1.36 -16.10
C LEU A 44 17.87 -1.55 -14.61
N ARG A 45 16.93 -2.13 -13.84
CA ARG A 45 17.11 -2.45 -12.42
C ARG A 45 18.28 -3.42 -12.22
N ARG A 46 18.34 -4.50 -13.01
CA ARG A 46 19.47 -5.45 -12.98
C ARG A 46 20.78 -4.80 -13.39
N MET A 47 20.75 -3.87 -14.35
CA MET A 47 21.94 -3.18 -14.82
C MET A 47 22.56 -2.26 -13.76
N LEU A 48 21.74 -1.72 -12.84
CA LEU A 48 22.18 -0.90 -11.70
C LEU A 48 22.78 -1.75 -10.56
N ASN A 49 22.30 -2.99 -10.39
CA ASN A 49 22.74 -3.87 -9.30
C ASN A 49 24.15 -4.44 -9.54
N THR A 50 25.06 -4.22 -8.60
CA THR A 50 26.45 -4.73 -8.63
C THR A 50 26.49 -6.27 -8.63
N GLU A 51 25.59 -6.91 -7.89
CA GLU A 51 25.45 -8.37 -7.79
C GLU A 51 25.15 -9.05 -9.13
N THR A 52 24.56 -8.31 -10.08
CA THR A 52 24.35 -8.78 -11.45
C THR A 52 25.67 -9.16 -12.11
N TYR A 53 26.74 -8.42 -11.81
CA TYR A 53 28.05 -8.59 -12.45
C TYR A 53 29.02 -9.39 -11.60
N THR A 54 28.90 -9.40 -10.28
CA THR A 54 29.86 -10.06 -9.38
C THR A 54 29.54 -11.52 -9.11
N THR A 55 28.26 -11.90 -9.08
CA THR A 55 27.85 -13.29 -8.87
C THR A 55 28.13 -14.12 -10.13
N PRO A 56 28.91 -15.22 -10.05
CA PRO A 56 29.19 -16.07 -11.20
C PRO A 56 27.90 -16.69 -11.75
N LEU A 57 27.88 -16.97 -13.06
CA LEU A 57 26.79 -17.74 -13.65
C LEU A 57 26.89 -19.20 -13.18
N PRO A 58 25.77 -19.87 -12.82
CA PRO A 58 25.82 -21.24 -12.36
C PRO A 58 26.38 -22.13 -13.47
N THR A 59 27.51 -22.79 -13.20
CA THR A 59 28.10 -23.74 -14.14
C THR A 59 27.79 -25.17 -13.72
N LYS A 60 27.84 -26.10 -14.66
CA LYS A 60 27.61 -27.53 -14.38
C LYS A 60 28.51 -28.11 -13.28
N ALA A 61 29.66 -27.50 -13.03
CA ALA A 61 30.59 -27.96 -11.99
C ALA A 61 30.14 -27.55 -10.58
N ASP A 62 29.34 -26.50 -10.45
CA ASP A 62 28.92 -25.96 -9.15
C ASP A 62 27.65 -26.66 -8.62
N ASN A 63 26.81 -27.21 -9.51
CA ASN A 63 25.53 -27.83 -9.17
C ASN A 63 25.59 -29.34 -8.84
N GLU A 64 26.78 -29.94 -8.67
CA GLU A 64 26.85 -31.37 -8.28
C GLU A 64 26.44 -31.62 -6.81
N GLU A 65 26.38 -30.57 -5.98
CA GLU A 65 26.13 -30.69 -4.53
C GLU A 65 24.75 -30.15 -4.07
N GLN A 66 23.92 -29.60 -4.98
CA GLN A 66 22.65 -28.96 -4.63
C GLN A 66 21.47 -29.64 -5.37
N ASP A 67 20.60 -30.32 -4.62
CA ASP A 67 19.49 -31.17 -5.11
C ASP A 67 18.28 -30.37 -5.65
N ASP A 68 18.40 -29.06 -5.83
CA ASP A 68 17.30 -28.21 -6.28
C ASP A 68 17.13 -28.31 -7.81
N GLU A 69 16.05 -28.98 -8.23
CA GLU A 69 15.73 -29.25 -9.65
C GLU A 69 15.61 -27.96 -10.50
N LEU A 70 15.30 -26.82 -9.86
CA LEU A 70 15.25 -25.50 -10.49
C LEU A 70 16.63 -25.01 -10.95
N ASP A 71 17.65 -25.20 -10.13
CA ASP A 71 19.02 -24.73 -10.42
C ASP A 71 19.64 -25.52 -11.58
N ALA A 72 19.21 -26.79 -11.75
CA ALA A 72 19.68 -27.65 -12.83
C ALA A 72 19.21 -27.19 -14.22
N GLU A 73 18.00 -26.62 -14.34
CA GLU A 73 17.51 -26.07 -15.61
C GLU A 73 18.18 -24.74 -15.95
N GLU A 74 18.40 -23.86 -14.95
CA GLU A 74 19.14 -22.62 -15.17
C GLU A 74 20.58 -22.88 -15.65
N ALA A 75 21.30 -23.82 -15.01
CA ALA A 75 22.66 -24.17 -15.43
C ALA A 75 22.72 -24.74 -16.87
N LYS A 76 21.66 -25.40 -17.35
CA LYS A 76 21.56 -25.83 -18.76
C LYS A 76 21.38 -24.65 -19.69
N GLN A 77 20.55 -23.68 -19.32
CA GLN A 77 20.33 -22.46 -20.09
C GLN A 77 21.59 -21.61 -20.17
N VAL A 78 22.29 -21.41 -19.03
CA VAL A 78 23.61 -20.76 -18.98
C VAL A 78 24.58 -21.45 -19.93
N ALA A 79 24.71 -22.78 -19.85
CA ALA A 79 25.65 -23.52 -20.68
C ALA A 79 25.34 -23.38 -22.18
N ALA A 80 24.07 -23.41 -22.56
CA ALA A 80 23.64 -23.20 -23.94
C ALA A 80 23.90 -21.76 -24.43
N PHE A 81 23.69 -20.77 -23.56
CA PHE A 81 24.03 -19.38 -23.84
C PHE A 81 25.54 -19.21 -24.04
N LEU A 82 26.36 -19.68 -23.11
CA LEU A 82 27.82 -19.56 -23.19
C LEU A 82 28.43 -20.30 -24.39
N GLU A 83 27.79 -21.38 -24.87
CA GLU A 83 28.23 -22.07 -26.10
C GLU A 83 28.00 -21.24 -27.37
N THR A 84 26.97 -20.40 -27.38
CA THR A 84 26.58 -19.59 -28.55
C THR A 84 27.06 -18.14 -28.47
N PHE A 85 27.34 -17.65 -27.27
CA PHE A 85 27.75 -16.28 -27.03
C PHE A 85 29.22 -16.04 -27.41
N SER A 86 29.48 -14.93 -28.12
CA SER A 86 30.82 -14.51 -28.51
C SER A 86 30.98 -13.00 -28.35
N ILE A 87 31.92 -12.61 -27.51
CA ILE A 87 32.18 -11.19 -27.16
C ILE A 87 32.73 -10.41 -28.36
N GLU A 88 33.57 -11.05 -29.17
CA GLU A 88 34.11 -10.43 -30.40
C GLU A 88 32.99 -10.05 -31.37
N ALA A 89 31.91 -10.86 -31.43
CA ALA A 89 30.75 -10.56 -32.26
C ALA A 89 29.86 -9.44 -31.70
N ARG A 90 29.93 -9.18 -30.39
CA ARG A 90 29.12 -8.18 -29.66
C ARG A 90 29.87 -6.88 -29.35
N THR A 91 31.12 -6.74 -29.79
CA THR A 91 31.97 -5.58 -29.45
C THR A 91 31.35 -4.24 -29.86
N ASP A 92 30.71 -4.16 -31.04
CA ASP A 92 30.03 -2.94 -31.50
C ASP A 92 28.80 -2.58 -30.66
N GLU A 93 28.09 -3.59 -30.14
CA GLU A 93 26.92 -3.42 -29.29
C GLU A 93 27.32 -2.99 -27.87
N ILE A 94 28.40 -3.58 -27.34
CA ILE A 94 29.01 -3.16 -26.08
C ILE A 94 29.35 -1.66 -26.12
N GLY A 95 29.95 -1.19 -27.23
CA GLY A 95 30.26 0.24 -27.40
C GLY A 95 29.01 1.13 -27.33
N LYS A 96 27.91 0.72 -27.98
CA LYS A 96 26.64 1.45 -27.95
C LYS A 96 25.99 1.44 -26.57
N LEU A 97 26.01 0.31 -25.87
CA LEU A 97 25.44 0.19 -24.52
C LEU A 97 26.16 1.10 -23.53
N LEU A 98 27.50 1.18 -23.62
CA LEU A 98 28.30 2.09 -22.79
C LEU A 98 28.07 3.57 -23.11
N GLU A 99 27.72 3.90 -24.36
CA GLU A 99 27.31 5.26 -24.76
C GLU A 99 25.89 5.61 -24.32
N LEU A 100 24.98 4.63 -24.36
CA LEU A 100 23.57 4.81 -24.00
C LEU A 100 23.37 4.92 -22.48
N TYR A 101 24.18 4.20 -21.70
CA TYR A 101 24.07 4.15 -20.24
C TYR A 101 25.38 4.58 -19.56
N PRO A 102 25.76 5.87 -19.69
CA PRO A 102 27.03 6.37 -19.18
C PRO A 102 27.11 6.41 -17.65
N ASP A 103 25.96 6.57 -16.97
CA ASP A 103 25.91 6.78 -15.52
C ASP A 103 25.68 5.49 -14.72
N SER A 104 25.30 4.40 -15.37
CA SER A 104 25.03 3.10 -14.74
C SER A 104 25.99 2.02 -15.23
N LEU A 105 25.73 1.42 -16.41
CA LEU A 105 26.51 0.30 -16.94
C LEU A 105 28.00 0.64 -17.09
N LYS A 106 28.31 1.83 -17.61
CA LYS A 106 29.69 2.25 -17.82
C LYS A 106 30.45 2.44 -16.49
N VAL A 107 29.79 3.02 -15.48
CA VAL A 107 30.38 3.16 -14.13
C VAL A 107 30.66 1.79 -13.52
N GLN A 108 29.71 0.85 -13.63
CA GLN A 108 29.89 -0.52 -13.13
C GLN A 108 31.04 -1.24 -13.86
N PHE A 109 31.11 -1.09 -15.19
CA PHE A 109 32.18 -1.66 -16.01
C PHE A 109 33.56 -1.11 -15.62
N GLU A 110 33.72 0.20 -15.52
CA GLU A 110 35.00 0.85 -15.16
C GLU A 110 35.43 0.55 -13.72
N THR A 111 34.47 0.30 -12.82
CA THR A 111 34.75 -0.02 -11.41
C THR A 111 35.16 -1.48 -11.23
N LEU A 112 34.41 -2.41 -11.81
CA LEU A 112 34.59 -3.84 -11.59
C LEU A 112 35.64 -4.47 -12.50
N VAL A 113 35.83 -3.93 -13.71
CA VAL A 113 36.77 -4.48 -14.71
C VAL A 113 38.05 -3.65 -14.75
N PRO A 114 39.25 -4.24 -14.60
CA PRO A 114 39.55 -5.67 -14.45
C PRO A 114 39.75 -6.14 -13.00
N THR A 115 39.40 -5.31 -12.02
CA THR A 115 39.80 -5.51 -10.61
C THR A 115 39.13 -6.73 -9.97
N ASP A 116 37.80 -6.81 -10.08
CA ASP A 116 36.99 -7.82 -9.40
C ASP A 116 36.48 -8.90 -10.36
N VAL A 117 36.17 -8.50 -11.60
CA VAL A 117 35.60 -9.39 -12.63
C VAL A 117 36.40 -9.25 -13.93
N PRO A 118 36.82 -10.36 -14.57
CA PRO A 118 37.44 -10.32 -15.89
C PRO A 118 36.51 -9.68 -16.93
N TYR A 119 37.10 -9.04 -17.95
CA TYR A 119 36.33 -8.39 -19.02
C TYR A 119 35.31 -9.35 -19.68
N ASN A 120 35.70 -10.61 -19.90
CA ASN A 120 34.82 -11.58 -20.54
C ASN A 120 33.62 -11.94 -19.67
N ASP A 121 33.87 -12.35 -18.44
CA ASP A 121 32.86 -12.71 -17.46
C ASP A 121 31.86 -11.57 -17.21
N PHE A 122 32.31 -10.32 -17.17
CA PHE A 122 31.43 -9.16 -16.98
C PHE A 122 30.36 -9.09 -18.08
N TRP A 123 30.79 -9.17 -19.35
CA TRP A 123 29.87 -9.08 -20.48
C TRP A 123 29.03 -10.34 -20.65
N GLU A 124 29.57 -11.53 -20.39
CA GLU A 124 28.79 -12.78 -20.35
C GLU A 124 27.64 -12.68 -19.34
N ARG A 125 27.92 -12.15 -18.13
CA ARG A 125 26.90 -11.95 -17.09
C ARG A 125 25.88 -10.88 -17.47
N HIS A 126 26.34 -9.75 -18.03
CA HIS A 126 25.45 -8.67 -18.48
C HIS A 126 24.47 -9.18 -19.56
N PHE A 127 24.98 -9.74 -20.66
CA PHE A 127 24.14 -10.22 -21.75
C PHE A 127 23.28 -11.43 -21.39
N TYR A 128 23.64 -12.19 -20.35
CA TYR A 128 22.76 -13.24 -19.85
C TYR A 128 21.65 -12.66 -18.97
N ARG A 129 21.98 -11.84 -17.98
CA ARG A 129 21.05 -11.43 -16.91
C ARG A 129 20.14 -10.24 -17.28
N CYS A 130 20.62 -9.38 -18.17
CA CYS A 130 19.93 -8.19 -18.67
C CYS A 130 19.31 -8.40 -20.07
N ASP A 131 19.11 -9.65 -20.50
CA ASP A 131 18.40 -9.93 -21.75
C ASP A 131 16.89 -9.80 -21.57
N GLU A 132 16.28 -8.84 -22.26
CA GLU A 132 14.84 -8.54 -22.17
C GLU A 132 13.97 -9.74 -22.58
N GLU A 133 14.36 -10.47 -23.63
CA GLU A 133 13.61 -11.65 -24.09
C GLU A 133 13.62 -12.74 -23.02
N ARG A 134 14.78 -12.96 -22.41
CA ARG A 134 14.92 -13.95 -21.35
C ARG A 134 14.18 -13.56 -20.08
N ILE A 135 14.21 -12.28 -19.68
CA ILE A 135 13.45 -11.78 -18.54
C ILE A 135 11.95 -12.07 -18.74
N ARG A 136 11.43 -11.75 -19.94
CA ARG A 136 10.05 -12.06 -20.32
C ARG A 136 9.73 -13.54 -20.22
N ASP A 137 10.56 -14.39 -20.82
CA ASP A 137 10.37 -15.84 -20.79
C ASP A 137 10.38 -16.39 -19.34
N THR A 138 11.25 -15.85 -18.48
CA THR A 138 11.28 -16.25 -17.06
C THR A 138 10.01 -15.86 -16.31
N TRP A 139 9.47 -14.67 -16.58
CA TRP A 139 8.22 -14.21 -15.97
C TRP A 139 7.01 -14.99 -16.47
N GLU A 140 6.90 -15.23 -17.77
CA GLU A 140 5.83 -16.07 -18.33
C GLU A 140 5.86 -17.49 -17.74
N ALA A 141 7.05 -18.07 -17.58
CA ALA A 141 7.22 -19.38 -16.98
C ALA A 141 6.89 -19.39 -15.47
N GLU A 142 7.15 -18.30 -14.76
CA GLU A 142 6.79 -18.14 -13.35
C GLU A 142 5.28 -17.92 -13.17
N GLU A 143 4.66 -17.06 -13.98
CA GLU A 143 3.21 -16.85 -14.00
C GLU A 143 2.48 -18.15 -14.33
N GLN A 144 2.98 -18.94 -15.29
CA GLN A 144 2.42 -20.24 -15.61
C GLN A 144 2.55 -21.22 -14.43
N ARG A 145 3.70 -21.23 -13.73
CA ARG A 145 3.88 -22.03 -12.51
C ARG A 145 2.93 -21.60 -11.41
N GLU A 146 2.76 -20.30 -11.18
CA GLU A 146 1.83 -19.78 -10.20
C GLU A 146 0.38 -20.15 -10.56
N MET A 147 0.01 -20.04 -11.83
CA MET A 147 -1.31 -20.45 -12.32
C MET A 147 -1.54 -21.95 -12.08
N GLU A 148 -0.55 -22.80 -12.32
CA GLU A 148 -0.64 -24.23 -12.01
C GLU A 148 -0.74 -24.51 -10.51
N GLN A 149 0.00 -23.78 -9.67
CA GLN A 149 -0.10 -23.89 -8.22
C GLN A 149 -1.46 -23.44 -7.71
N ARG A 150 -2.00 -22.33 -8.22
CA ARG A 150 -3.36 -21.85 -7.93
C ARG A 150 -4.40 -22.89 -8.38
N GLN A 151 -4.25 -23.47 -9.57
CA GLN A 151 -5.14 -24.55 -10.04
C GLN A 151 -5.04 -25.79 -9.16
N ARG A 152 -3.84 -26.17 -8.70
CA ARG A 152 -3.66 -27.28 -7.75
C ARG A 152 -4.33 -26.99 -6.41
N ALA A 153 -4.14 -25.80 -5.85
CA ALA A 153 -4.78 -25.38 -4.60
C ALA A 153 -6.32 -25.38 -4.72
N VAL A 154 -6.86 -24.85 -5.82
CA VAL A 154 -8.31 -24.89 -6.11
C VAL A 154 -8.80 -26.33 -6.30
N SER A 155 -8.03 -27.19 -6.96
CA SER A 155 -8.42 -28.60 -7.12
C SER A 155 -8.40 -29.38 -5.80
N GLN A 156 -7.45 -29.05 -4.90
CA GLN A 156 -7.37 -29.64 -3.57
C GLN A 156 -8.54 -29.19 -2.69
N THR A 157 -8.93 -27.91 -2.73
CA THR A 157 -10.09 -27.41 -1.97
C THR A 157 -11.40 -28.00 -2.49
N ILE A 158 -11.61 -28.09 -3.81
CA ILE A 158 -12.79 -28.76 -4.39
C ILE A 158 -12.81 -30.27 -4.03
N GLY A 159 -11.65 -30.93 -4.03
CA GLY A 159 -11.51 -32.33 -3.61
C GLY A 159 -11.93 -32.56 -2.15
N SER A 160 -11.58 -31.64 -1.24
CA SER A 160 -11.97 -31.70 0.17
C SER A 160 -13.49 -31.53 0.36
N VAL A 161 -14.11 -30.54 -0.30
CA VAL A 161 -15.55 -30.27 -0.18
C VAL A 161 -16.41 -31.39 -0.78
N THR A 162 -15.97 -31.98 -1.90
CA THR A 162 -16.68 -33.11 -2.53
C THR A 162 -16.54 -34.41 -1.73
N GLY A 163 -15.43 -34.62 -1.02
CA GLY A 163 -15.25 -35.73 -0.08
C GLY A 163 -16.19 -35.63 1.13
N PHE A 164 -16.37 -34.43 1.68
CA PHE A 164 -17.23 -34.18 2.84
C PHE A 164 -18.73 -34.42 2.52
N LEU A 165 -19.22 -33.90 1.39
CA LEU A 165 -20.61 -34.10 0.97
C LEU A 165 -20.87 -35.51 0.38
N GLY A 166 -19.88 -36.12 -0.26
CA GLY A 166 -19.98 -37.45 -0.85
C GLY A 166 -20.08 -38.59 0.18
N GLY A 167 -19.50 -38.41 1.37
CA GLY A 167 -19.57 -39.40 2.47
C GLY A 167 -20.97 -39.55 3.07
N ALA A 168 -21.68 -38.44 3.29
CA ALA A 168 -23.02 -38.44 3.86
C ALA A 168 -24.07 -39.05 2.91
N VAL A 169 -23.97 -38.76 1.61
CA VAL A 169 -24.92 -39.27 0.60
C VAL A 169 -24.68 -40.76 0.30
N LYS A 170 -23.45 -41.26 0.36
CA LYS A 170 -23.16 -42.70 0.21
C LYS A 170 -23.70 -43.54 1.36
N ASN A 171 -23.69 -43.04 2.60
CA ASN A 171 -24.27 -43.76 3.74
C ASN A 171 -25.81 -43.79 3.71
N LEU A 172 -26.47 -42.77 3.15
CA LEU A 172 -27.92 -42.77 2.90
C LEU A 172 -28.32 -43.67 1.71
N THR A 173 -27.45 -43.82 0.71
CA THR A 173 -27.73 -44.68 -0.47
C THR A 173 -27.45 -46.17 -0.17
N ALA A 174 -26.46 -46.47 0.67
CA ALA A 174 -26.17 -47.83 1.12
C ALA A 174 -27.28 -48.39 2.02
N THR A 175 -27.92 -47.55 2.84
CA THR A 175 -29.05 -47.97 3.69
C THR A 175 -30.37 -48.13 2.94
N LEU A 176 -30.50 -47.61 1.70
CA LEU A 176 -31.68 -47.82 0.85
C LEU A 176 -31.54 -48.96 -0.17
N SER A 177 -30.34 -49.51 -0.37
CA SER A 177 -30.09 -50.51 -1.42
C SER A 177 -30.12 -51.96 -0.93
N GLU A 178 -30.41 -52.21 0.34
CA GLU A 178 -30.32 -53.55 0.95
C GLU A 178 -31.66 -54.30 1.10
N ASP A 179 -32.79 -53.76 0.61
CA ASP A 179 -34.10 -54.41 0.76
C ASP A 179 -34.96 -54.40 -0.53
N ASN A 180 -34.41 -54.92 -1.63
CA ASN A 180 -35.24 -55.32 -2.79
C ASN A 180 -34.55 -56.37 -3.68
N GLN A 181 -34.48 -57.60 -3.20
CA GLN A 181 -34.46 -58.76 -4.10
C GLN A 181 -35.90 -59.17 -4.42
N ASP A 182 -36.11 -59.49 -5.70
CA ASP A 182 -37.26 -60.15 -6.31
C ASP A 182 -38.53 -59.32 -6.59
N ARG A 183 -38.55 -58.71 -7.79
CA ARG A 183 -39.64 -58.89 -8.78
C ARG A 183 -39.27 -58.32 -10.17
N PRO A 184 -39.52 -59.06 -11.26
CA PRO A 184 -39.26 -58.60 -12.62
C PRO A 184 -40.54 -58.06 -13.27
N PHE A 185 -40.61 -56.82 -13.73
CA PHE A 185 -41.65 -56.35 -14.68
C PHE A 185 -41.27 -55.01 -15.38
N PRO A 186 -41.94 -54.63 -16.48
CA PRO A 186 -41.27 -54.40 -17.76
C PRO A 186 -41.19 -52.92 -18.22
N ARG A 187 -40.38 -52.72 -19.26
CA ARG A 187 -40.32 -51.54 -20.15
C ARG A 187 -41.69 -51.15 -20.75
N LEU A 188 -42.04 -49.86 -20.68
CA LEU A 188 -42.81 -49.07 -21.67
C LEU A 188 -42.56 -47.57 -21.35
N THR A 189 -41.81 -46.79 -22.13
CA THR A 189 -42.17 -45.97 -23.31
C THR A 189 -43.22 -44.86 -23.14
N SER A 190 -42.75 -43.64 -23.45
CA SER A 190 -43.37 -42.55 -24.23
C SER A 190 -44.36 -41.56 -23.59
N MET A 191 -43.93 -40.29 -23.65
CA MET A 191 -44.65 -39.06 -24.07
C MET A 191 -45.97 -38.69 -23.39
N THR A 192 -46.06 -37.46 -22.89
CA THR A 192 -46.77 -36.37 -23.60
C THR A 192 -46.55 -35.00 -22.95
N LYS A 193 -46.61 -34.01 -23.84
CA LYS A 193 -46.54 -32.55 -23.71
C LYS A 193 -47.95 -32.02 -23.41
N ASN A 194 -48.08 -30.94 -22.63
CA ASN A 194 -49.05 -29.82 -22.70
C ASN A 194 -49.15 -29.15 -21.30
N GLN A 195 -48.82 -27.86 -21.11
CA GLN A 195 -49.44 -26.60 -21.57
C GLN A 195 -50.50 -26.06 -20.59
N ALA A 196 -50.05 -25.06 -19.81
CA ALA A 196 -50.68 -23.78 -19.47
C ALA A 196 -51.83 -23.62 -18.44
N GLU A 197 -51.82 -22.40 -17.88
CA GLU A 197 -52.83 -21.64 -17.12
C GLU A 197 -52.82 -21.79 -15.59
N LYS A 198 -52.46 -20.79 -14.76
CA LYS A 198 -52.95 -19.40 -14.47
C LYS A 198 -53.92 -19.36 -13.28
N ALA A 199 -53.63 -18.43 -12.36
CA ALA A 199 -54.40 -17.95 -11.19
C ALA A 199 -54.46 -18.93 -10.01
N GLY A 200 -54.30 -18.57 -8.74
CA GLY A 200 -54.23 -17.27 -8.07
C GLY A 200 -54.88 -17.43 -6.69
N LEU A 201 -54.39 -16.67 -5.70
CA LEU A 201 -55.09 -16.27 -4.47
C LEU A 201 -55.23 -17.27 -3.28
N PHE A 202 -54.67 -16.82 -2.14
CA PHE A 202 -55.00 -17.13 -0.74
C PHE A 202 -54.64 -18.50 -0.13
N GLY A 203 -53.60 -18.48 0.71
CA GLY A 203 -53.81 -18.65 2.15
C GLY A 203 -53.42 -19.99 2.78
N SER A 204 -52.56 -19.87 3.82
CA SER A 204 -52.60 -20.62 5.09
C SER A 204 -51.66 -21.82 5.28
N ARG A 205 -50.51 -21.50 5.89
CA ARG A 205 -49.78 -22.22 6.97
C ARG A 205 -48.85 -23.42 6.63
N PRO A 206 -47.58 -23.37 7.08
CA PRO A 206 -46.62 -24.48 7.08
C PRO A 206 -46.67 -25.32 8.38
N PRO A 207 -46.34 -26.63 8.35
CA PRO A 207 -45.98 -27.40 9.53
C PRO A 207 -44.48 -27.73 9.52
N PHE A 208 -43.67 -26.90 10.19
CA PHE A 208 -42.33 -27.32 10.63
C PHE A 208 -42.26 -27.16 12.15
N VAL A 209 -42.30 -28.30 12.85
CA VAL A 209 -41.60 -28.51 14.10
C VAL A 209 -40.61 -29.63 13.81
N ARG A 210 -39.33 -29.30 13.68
CA ARG A 210 -38.24 -30.29 13.75
C ARG A 210 -37.65 -30.19 15.14
N ASN A 211 -37.79 -31.28 15.88
CA ASN A 211 -37.11 -31.53 17.14
C ASN A 211 -35.61 -31.59 16.90
N THR A 212 -34.88 -30.63 17.47
CA THR A 212 -33.46 -30.78 17.80
C THR A 212 -33.38 -31.50 19.14
N ALA A 213 -33.28 -32.83 19.11
CA ALA A 213 -32.72 -33.59 20.22
C ALA A 213 -31.31 -33.99 19.77
N VAL A 214 -30.34 -33.21 20.22
CA VAL A 214 -28.91 -33.55 20.20
C VAL A 214 -28.70 -34.55 21.35
N ASP A 215 -28.21 -35.73 21.00
CA ASP A 215 -27.79 -36.77 21.94
C ASP A 215 -26.29 -36.56 22.18
N GLU A 216 -25.95 -35.94 23.31
CA GLU A 216 -24.58 -35.82 23.80
C GLU A 216 -24.15 -37.18 24.36
N SER A 217 -23.41 -37.95 23.56
CA SER A 217 -22.56 -39.01 24.11
C SER A 217 -21.11 -38.55 24.03
N VAL A 218 -20.63 -38.22 25.23
CA VAL A 218 -19.26 -37.99 25.64
C VAL A 218 -18.42 -39.21 25.29
N ASP A 219 -17.41 -39.03 24.45
CA ASP A 219 -16.21 -39.85 24.45
C ASP A 219 -15.03 -38.89 24.64
N GLU A 220 -14.44 -39.02 25.83
CA GLU A 220 -13.18 -38.43 26.27
C GLU A 220 -12.00 -39.16 25.58
N ASP A 221 -10.86 -38.48 25.53
CA ASP A 221 -9.55 -38.91 25.00
C ASP A 221 -9.31 -38.57 23.53
N ASP A 222 -8.83 -37.35 23.30
CA ASP A 222 -7.61 -37.12 22.52
C ASP A 222 -6.99 -35.80 22.99
N GLU A 223 -6.03 -35.92 23.91
CA GLU A 223 -5.03 -34.91 24.22
C GLU A 223 -4.12 -34.78 23.00
N ASP A 224 -4.16 -33.66 22.27
CA ASP A 224 -3.06 -33.24 21.38
C ASP A 224 -3.16 -31.73 21.10
N GLU A 225 -2.40 -30.98 21.90
CA GLU A 225 -1.60 -29.79 21.53
C GLU A 225 -2.27 -28.74 20.61
N GLU A 226 -3.13 -27.89 21.19
CA GLU A 226 -3.40 -26.57 20.65
C GLU A 226 -2.21 -25.64 20.96
N GLU A 227 -1.37 -25.38 19.96
CA GLU A 227 -0.45 -24.24 19.94
C GLU A 227 -1.27 -22.94 19.89
N GLU A 228 -1.64 -22.48 21.08
CA GLU A 228 -2.22 -21.18 21.39
C GLU A 228 -1.22 -20.09 20.97
N LEU A 229 -1.38 -19.55 19.75
CA LEU A 229 -0.67 -18.35 19.31
C LEU A 229 -1.22 -17.14 20.08
N GLY A 230 -0.65 -16.95 21.27
CA GLY A 230 -0.79 -15.75 22.08
C GLY A 230 -0.27 -14.53 21.34
N TRP A 231 -1.18 -13.78 20.74
CA TRP A 231 -1.01 -12.34 20.60
C TRP A 231 -1.42 -11.75 21.94
N ASP A 232 -0.48 -11.78 22.89
CA ASP A 232 -0.61 -10.99 24.11
C ASP A 232 -0.68 -9.51 23.69
N ASP A 233 -1.91 -9.03 23.63
CA ASP A 233 -2.28 -7.63 23.78
C ASP A 233 -1.96 -7.22 25.22
N GLU A 234 -0.73 -6.80 25.50
CA GLU A 234 -0.43 -6.07 26.73
C GLU A 234 0.78 -5.14 26.54
N ASP A 235 0.59 -3.89 27.00
CA ASP A 235 1.55 -2.79 27.13
C ASP A 235 1.71 -1.84 25.92
N ASP A 236 0.88 -0.79 25.86
CA ASP A 236 1.34 0.49 26.41
C ASP A 236 0.24 1.57 26.41
N ASP A 237 -0.17 1.90 27.63
CA ASP A 237 -0.92 3.10 27.99
C ASP A 237 -0.11 4.36 27.62
N LEU A 238 -0.46 5.05 26.55
CA LEU A 238 -0.02 6.43 26.29
C LEU A 238 -1.20 7.39 26.30
N ASP A 239 -1.50 7.81 27.52
CA ASP A 239 -2.23 9.02 27.89
C ASP A 239 -1.46 10.25 27.39
N GLU A 240 -1.85 10.80 26.23
CA GLU A 240 -1.62 12.22 25.92
C GLU A 240 -2.92 12.91 25.55
N SER A 241 -3.50 13.55 26.56
CA SER A 241 -4.44 14.65 26.42
C SER A 241 -3.81 15.79 25.61
N PHE A 242 -4.10 15.88 24.31
CA PHE A 242 -3.79 17.06 23.52
C PHE A 242 -5.00 17.99 23.51
N ASP A 243 -4.95 19.00 24.39
CA ASP A 243 -5.84 20.15 24.42
C ASP A 243 -5.80 20.87 23.07
N ARG A 244 -6.87 20.70 22.30
CA ARG A 244 -7.10 21.40 21.03
C ARG A 244 -7.75 22.75 21.32
N ASP A 245 -6.93 23.71 21.75
CA ASP A 245 -7.29 25.13 21.75
C ASP A 245 -7.20 25.69 20.33
N GLU A 246 -8.34 26.17 19.84
CA GLU A 246 -8.51 27.55 19.38
C GLU A 246 -7.50 28.09 18.35
N VAL A 247 -7.85 28.04 17.05
CA VAL A 247 -7.47 29.12 16.14
C VAL A 247 -8.65 29.45 15.23
N GLU A 248 -9.05 30.71 15.35
CA GLU A 248 -10.13 31.41 14.66
C GLU A 248 -9.78 31.70 13.19
N ASP A 249 -10.83 31.73 12.36
CA ASP A 249 -11.09 32.58 11.19
C ASP A 249 -9.93 33.38 10.58
N GLU A 250 -9.59 33.13 9.31
CA GLU A 250 -9.26 34.21 8.35
C GLU A 250 -9.85 33.90 6.96
N ASP A 251 -10.52 34.93 6.43
CA ASP A 251 -11.31 35.02 5.22
C ASP A 251 -10.50 35.00 3.91
N ASP A 252 -11.23 34.73 2.82
CA ASP A 252 -11.07 35.27 1.46
C ASP A 252 -9.72 35.11 0.74
N ASP A 253 -9.67 34.20 -0.25
CA ASP A 253 -9.29 34.66 -1.60
C ASP A 253 -9.95 33.82 -2.71
N GLU A 254 -10.73 34.52 -3.55
CA GLU A 254 -11.43 34.02 -4.73
C GLU A 254 -10.42 33.81 -5.86
N GLY A 255 -10.03 32.55 -6.10
CA GLY A 255 -9.07 32.18 -7.15
C GLY A 255 -9.59 31.14 -8.13
N ASP A 256 -10.55 31.54 -8.98
CA ASP A 256 -10.85 31.02 -10.34
C ASP A 256 -10.36 29.59 -10.68
N ASP A 257 -10.97 28.58 -10.05
CA ASP A 257 -10.79 27.18 -10.44
C ASP A 257 -11.62 26.88 -11.69
N GLU A 258 -10.95 26.57 -12.79
CA GLU A 258 -11.56 25.95 -13.96
C GLU A 258 -12.18 24.60 -13.57
N GLN A 259 -13.44 24.63 -13.15
CA GLN A 259 -14.29 23.46 -12.95
C GLN A 259 -14.35 22.67 -14.26
N ILE A 260 -13.59 21.58 -14.29
CA ILE A 260 -13.84 20.49 -15.21
C ILE A 260 -15.20 19.90 -14.79
N GLU A 261 -16.27 20.37 -15.45
CA GLU A 261 -17.61 19.74 -15.42
C GLU A 261 -17.47 18.30 -15.94
N PHE A 262 -17.11 17.37 -15.07
CA PHE A 262 -17.30 15.95 -15.32
C PHE A 262 -18.81 15.73 -15.46
N ASN A 263 -19.24 15.21 -16.60
CA ASN A 263 -20.65 14.96 -16.89
C ASN A 263 -21.35 14.19 -15.75
N ASP A 264 -22.08 14.94 -14.93
CA ASP A 264 -22.82 14.49 -13.74
C ASP A 264 -23.96 13.51 -14.03
N ALA A 265 -24.27 13.26 -15.30
CA ALA A 265 -25.36 12.36 -15.67
C ALA A 265 -25.11 10.90 -15.24
N ALA A 266 -23.84 10.47 -15.17
CA ALA A 266 -23.49 9.13 -14.73
C ALA A 266 -23.51 9.00 -13.20
N THR A 267 -23.00 10.02 -12.49
CA THR A 267 -22.96 10.08 -11.03
C THR A 267 -24.35 10.30 -10.44
N GLU A 268 -25.17 11.16 -11.04
CA GLU A 268 -26.57 11.40 -10.64
C GLU A 268 -27.41 10.12 -10.81
N LYS A 269 -27.22 9.37 -11.90
CA LYS A 269 -27.90 8.08 -12.10
C LYS A 269 -27.47 7.03 -11.08
N LEU A 270 -26.20 7.02 -10.69
CA LEU A 270 -25.68 6.09 -9.68
C LEU A 270 -26.19 6.46 -8.28
N GLN A 271 -26.29 7.75 -7.97
CA GLN A 271 -26.90 8.26 -6.74
C GLN A 271 -28.40 7.96 -6.67
N GLU A 272 -29.14 8.11 -7.77
CA GLU A 272 -30.57 7.74 -7.85
C GLU A 272 -30.77 6.23 -7.64
N GLN A 273 -29.91 5.40 -8.23
CA GLN A 273 -29.94 3.94 -8.03
C GLN A 273 -29.62 3.54 -6.59
N LEU A 274 -28.64 4.21 -5.96
CA LEU A 274 -28.30 3.97 -4.56
C LEU A 274 -29.45 4.37 -3.63
N LYS A 275 -30.09 5.52 -3.90
CA LYS A 275 -31.25 5.97 -3.15
C LYS A 275 -32.44 5.01 -3.30
N GLN A 276 -32.72 4.53 -4.51
CA GLN A 276 -33.76 3.54 -4.74
C GLN A 276 -33.47 2.22 -4.01
N ALA A 277 -32.22 1.74 -4.04
CA ALA A 277 -31.82 0.52 -3.35
C ALA A 277 -31.96 0.64 -1.82
N LEU A 278 -31.65 1.82 -1.26
CA LEU A 278 -31.85 2.10 0.17
C LEU A 278 -33.35 2.13 0.53
N GLU A 279 -34.20 2.74 -0.29
CA GLU A 279 -35.65 2.74 -0.07
C GLU A 279 -36.25 1.32 -0.17
N GLU A 280 -35.77 0.49 -1.09
CA GLU A 280 -36.19 -0.92 -1.22
C GLU A 280 -35.72 -1.77 -0.03
N ARG A 281 -34.48 -1.57 0.43
CA ARG A 281 -33.95 -2.21 1.65
C ARG A 281 -34.80 -1.86 2.87
N ASP A 282 -35.14 -0.59 3.05
CA ASP A 282 -35.91 -0.12 4.20
C ASP A 282 -37.36 -0.66 4.16
N GLN A 283 -37.96 -0.79 2.96
CA GLN A 283 -39.25 -1.46 2.79
C GLN A 283 -39.20 -2.95 3.13
N LEU A 284 -38.13 -3.65 2.75
CA LEU A 284 -37.93 -5.06 3.12
C LEU A 284 -37.73 -5.22 4.62
N HIS A 285 -36.93 -4.38 5.26
CA HIS A 285 -36.77 -4.37 6.72
C HIS A 285 -38.10 -4.15 7.45
N ALA A 286 -38.90 -3.17 7.01
CA ALA A 286 -40.23 -2.93 7.58
C ALA A 286 -41.17 -4.15 7.42
N THR A 287 -41.05 -4.88 6.30
CA THR A 287 -41.83 -6.10 6.05
C THR A 287 -41.39 -7.27 6.93
N VAL A 288 -40.08 -7.46 7.09
CA VAL A 288 -39.49 -8.48 7.98
C VAL A 288 -39.83 -8.20 9.43
N GLU A 289 -39.79 -6.93 9.85
CA GLU A 289 -40.18 -6.51 11.20
C GLU A 289 -41.67 -6.77 11.45
N MET A 290 -42.54 -6.42 10.50
CA MET A 290 -43.97 -6.71 10.58
C MET A 290 -44.24 -8.22 10.69
N GLN A 291 -43.58 -9.05 9.86
CA GLN A 291 -43.70 -10.50 9.94
C GLN A 291 -43.15 -11.06 11.25
N SER A 292 -42.07 -10.48 11.79
CA SER A 292 -41.50 -10.86 13.08
C SER A 292 -42.45 -10.53 14.23
N GLN A 293 -43.13 -9.38 14.17
CA GLN A 293 -44.18 -9.00 15.11
C GLN A 293 -45.42 -9.91 14.97
N GLU A 294 -45.82 -10.28 13.75
CA GLU A 294 -46.89 -11.26 13.51
C GLU A 294 -46.52 -12.65 14.05
N ILE A 295 -45.28 -13.11 13.88
CA ILE A 295 -44.80 -14.36 14.45
C ILE A 295 -44.75 -14.29 15.99
N ALA A 296 -44.30 -13.17 16.55
CA ALA A 296 -44.27 -12.97 18.00
C ALA A 296 -45.68 -12.93 18.60
N THR A 297 -46.64 -12.27 17.94
CA THR A 297 -48.04 -12.27 18.35
C THR A 297 -48.70 -13.64 18.14
N LEU A 298 -48.36 -14.39 17.09
CA LEU A 298 -48.79 -15.78 16.90
C LEU A 298 -48.21 -16.71 17.98
N LYS A 299 -46.96 -16.51 18.40
CA LYS A 299 -46.35 -17.24 19.53
C LYS A 299 -47.03 -16.89 20.86
N GLN A 300 -47.36 -15.62 21.09
CA GLN A 300 -48.09 -15.20 22.30
C GLN A 300 -49.56 -15.66 22.31
N THR A 301 -50.19 -15.82 21.15
CA THR A 301 -51.58 -16.29 21.03
C THR A 301 -51.70 -17.82 20.89
N SER A 302 -50.61 -18.55 20.69
CA SER A 302 -50.55 -20.02 20.73
C SER A 302 -49.39 -20.56 21.57
N PRO A 303 -49.37 -20.32 22.90
CA PRO A 303 -48.37 -20.91 23.79
C PRO A 303 -48.68 -22.37 24.20
N ASP A 304 -49.74 -23.01 23.70
CA ASP A 304 -50.28 -24.25 24.29
C ASP A 304 -50.66 -25.36 23.28
N LEU A 305 -49.83 -25.58 22.25
CA LEU A 305 -49.97 -26.74 21.35
C LEU A 305 -48.66 -27.53 21.26
N GLN A 306 -48.45 -28.38 22.27
CA GLN A 306 -47.59 -29.55 22.17
C GLN A 306 -48.18 -30.57 21.17
N PRO A 307 -47.36 -31.46 20.57
CA PRO A 307 -47.84 -32.51 19.68
C PRO A 307 -48.73 -33.47 20.46
N ASP A 308 -49.97 -33.57 19.99
CA ASP A 308 -51.15 -33.93 20.77
C ASP A 308 -51.17 -35.39 21.25
N GLU A 309 -50.93 -35.60 22.55
CA GLU A 309 -51.13 -36.87 23.26
C GLU A 309 -52.60 -37.33 23.15
N ALA A 310 -53.54 -36.40 22.91
CA ALA A 310 -54.95 -36.69 22.65
C ALA A 310 -55.19 -37.36 21.30
N ALA A 311 -54.42 -37.03 20.26
CA ALA A 311 -54.51 -37.72 18.97
C ALA A 311 -54.03 -39.17 19.07
N HIS A 312 -53.03 -39.41 19.92
CA HIS A 312 -52.48 -40.75 20.16
C HIS A 312 -53.42 -41.62 21.02
N GLU A 313 -54.06 -41.04 22.04
CA GLU A 313 -55.14 -41.67 22.83
C GLU A 313 -56.38 -41.97 21.98
N LEU A 314 -56.76 -41.07 21.07
CA LEU A 314 -57.90 -41.29 20.16
C LEU A 314 -57.64 -42.46 19.21
N ILE A 315 -56.44 -42.55 18.62
CA ILE A 315 -56.06 -43.66 17.75
C ILE A 315 -56.02 -44.99 18.52
N LYS A 316 -55.55 -44.98 19.77
CA LYS A 316 -55.53 -46.17 20.63
C LYS A 316 -56.96 -46.63 20.99
N THR A 317 -57.85 -45.69 21.28
CA THR A 317 -59.26 -45.96 21.59
C THR A 317 -59.99 -46.54 20.36
N LEU A 318 -59.77 -45.98 19.18
CA LEU A 318 -60.34 -46.49 17.93
C LEU A 318 -59.82 -47.89 17.56
N LYS A 319 -58.53 -48.17 17.79
CA LYS A 319 -57.97 -49.53 17.62
C LYS A 319 -58.61 -50.55 18.57
N MET A 320 -58.85 -50.17 19.82
CA MET A 320 -59.48 -51.05 20.80
C MET A 320 -60.95 -51.33 20.46
N GLN A 321 -61.70 -50.32 20.02
CA GLN A 321 -63.08 -50.48 19.54
C GLN A 321 -63.18 -51.38 18.30
N LEU A 322 -62.23 -51.28 17.37
CA LEU A 322 -62.15 -52.18 16.21
C LEU A 322 -61.96 -53.64 16.64
N PHE A 323 -61.07 -53.89 17.59
CA PHE A 323 -60.82 -55.24 18.11
C PHE A 323 -62.05 -55.84 18.81
N GLU A 324 -62.74 -55.05 19.64
CA GLU A 324 -64.00 -55.47 20.27
C GLU A 324 -65.06 -55.81 19.21
N LYS A 325 -65.22 -54.98 18.19
CA LYS A 325 -66.19 -55.22 17.10
C LYS A 325 -65.86 -56.44 16.26
N ASP A 326 -64.57 -56.68 15.97
CA ASP A 326 -64.14 -57.88 15.26
C ASP A 326 -64.35 -59.16 16.10
N SER A 327 -64.17 -59.07 17.43
CA SER A 327 -64.46 -60.18 18.33
C SER A 327 -65.97 -60.46 18.45
N GLU A 328 -66.81 -59.43 18.46
CA GLU A 328 -68.27 -59.56 18.40
C GLU A 328 -68.73 -60.20 17.08
N LEU A 329 -68.14 -59.79 15.96
CA LEU A 329 -68.43 -60.37 14.64
C LEU A 329 -67.98 -61.83 14.55
N ALA A 330 -66.83 -62.19 15.11
CA ALA A 330 -66.38 -63.56 15.19
C ALA A 330 -67.31 -64.43 16.07
N ALA A 331 -67.77 -63.89 17.21
CA ALA A 331 -68.72 -64.56 18.08
C ALA A 331 -70.10 -64.76 17.41
N LEU A 332 -70.60 -63.75 16.69
CA LEU A 332 -71.84 -63.85 15.92
C LEU A 332 -71.74 -64.86 14.78
N ARG A 333 -70.61 -64.90 14.07
CA ARG A 333 -70.35 -65.94 13.04
C ARG A 333 -70.32 -67.34 13.66
N SER A 334 -69.69 -67.49 14.82
CA SER A 334 -69.65 -68.78 15.53
C SER A 334 -71.03 -69.21 16.02
N SER A 335 -71.86 -68.29 16.51
CA SER A 335 -73.21 -68.64 16.97
C SER A 335 -74.14 -69.01 15.81
N MET A 336 -74.01 -68.36 14.65
CA MET A 336 -74.79 -68.72 13.46
C MET A 336 -74.39 -70.07 12.85
N LEU A 337 -73.13 -70.47 13.01
CA LEU A 337 -72.64 -71.80 12.60
C LEU A 337 -73.09 -72.92 13.55
N ASP A 338 -73.43 -72.62 14.80
CA ASP A 338 -73.91 -73.62 15.78
C ASP A 338 -75.45 -73.81 15.76
N ASP A 339 -76.22 -72.79 15.36
CA ASP A 339 -77.70 -72.86 15.29
C ASP A 339 -78.25 -73.55 14.03
N SER A 340 -77.40 -73.93 13.06
CA SER A 340 -77.81 -74.56 11.80
C SER A 340 -77.86 -76.10 11.85
N ARG A 341 -77.84 -76.70 13.05
CA ARG A 341 -77.93 -78.16 13.24
C ARG A 341 -79.21 -78.61 13.95
N VAL A 342 -80.37 -78.25 13.41
CA VAL A 342 -81.67 -78.83 13.80
C VAL A 342 -82.32 -79.58 12.64
N GLN A 343 -82.75 -80.80 12.93
CA GLN A 343 -83.31 -81.81 12.03
C GLN A 343 -84.62 -81.36 11.34
N PRO A 344 -84.91 -81.89 10.14
CA PRO A 344 -86.16 -81.62 9.42
C PRO A 344 -87.29 -82.49 10.00
N ASN A 345 -88.24 -81.88 10.70
CA ASN A 345 -89.52 -82.50 11.04
C ASN A 345 -90.68 -81.67 10.44
N THR A 346 -91.12 -82.16 9.28
CA THR A 346 -92.52 -82.37 8.86
C THR A 346 -93.63 -81.44 9.35
N ALA A 347 -94.32 -80.88 8.35
CA ALA A 347 -95.72 -80.41 8.34
C ALA A 347 -95.99 -79.00 8.87
N GLY A 348 -95.74 -78.01 8.01
CA GLY A 348 -96.13 -76.59 8.17
C GLY A 348 -95.99 -75.76 6.89
N GLU A 349 -96.25 -76.36 5.72
CA GLU A 349 -95.80 -75.92 4.37
C GLU A 349 -96.28 -74.55 3.83
N ASN A 350 -96.99 -73.72 4.60
CA ASN A 350 -97.43 -72.40 4.12
C ASN A 350 -96.88 -71.20 4.90
N SER A 351 -96.25 -71.41 6.06
CA SER A 351 -95.64 -70.31 6.86
C SER A 351 -94.13 -70.19 6.62
N ASP A 352 -93.45 -71.32 6.43
CA ASP A 352 -92.00 -71.35 6.28
C ASP A 352 -91.55 -70.82 4.92
N ASN A 353 -92.34 -71.03 3.87
CA ASN A 353 -92.08 -70.46 2.54
C ASN A 353 -92.18 -68.92 2.53
N GLU A 354 -93.04 -68.32 3.35
CA GLU A 354 -93.12 -66.85 3.46
C GLU A 354 -91.93 -66.29 4.23
N MET A 355 -91.46 -66.99 5.26
CA MET A 355 -90.28 -66.59 6.03
C MET A 355 -88.99 -66.75 5.21
N VAL A 356 -88.85 -67.85 4.46
CA VAL A 356 -87.72 -68.07 3.54
C VAL A 356 -87.71 -67.01 2.44
N ALA A 357 -88.84 -66.69 1.82
CA ALA A 357 -88.91 -65.61 0.82
C ALA A 357 -88.56 -64.23 1.40
N LYS A 358 -88.95 -63.93 2.65
CA LYS A 358 -88.54 -62.69 3.35
C LYS A 358 -87.04 -62.67 3.65
N LEU A 359 -86.45 -63.81 4.01
CA LEU A 359 -85.02 -63.93 4.26
C LEU A 359 -84.21 -63.82 2.97
N GLU A 360 -84.62 -64.46 1.88
CA GLU A 360 -84.00 -64.35 0.57
C GLU A 360 -84.04 -62.90 0.05
N LYS A 361 -85.19 -62.22 0.20
CA LYS A 361 -85.28 -60.79 -0.12
C LYS A 361 -84.32 -59.96 0.72
N LYS A 362 -84.24 -60.20 2.03
CA LYS A 362 -83.32 -59.48 2.92
C LYS A 362 -81.86 -59.75 2.58
N ILE A 363 -81.51 -60.97 2.18
CA ILE A 363 -80.16 -61.33 1.72
C ILE A 363 -79.83 -60.60 0.41
N ALA A 364 -80.79 -60.55 -0.53
CA ALA A 364 -80.62 -59.79 -1.78
C ALA A 364 -80.40 -58.30 -1.49
N ASP A 365 -81.27 -57.67 -0.68
CA ASP A 365 -81.15 -56.26 -0.28
C ASP A 365 -79.81 -55.98 0.45
N MET A 366 -79.37 -56.88 1.33
CA MET A 366 -78.06 -56.76 2.01
C MET A 366 -76.88 -56.94 1.05
N SER A 367 -76.98 -57.84 0.07
CA SER A 367 -75.92 -58.05 -0.92
C SER A 367 -75.78 -56.86 -1.87
N GLU A 368 -76.90 -56.23 -2.25
CA GLU A 368 -76.91 -55.01 -3.03
C GLU A 368 -76.31 -53.84 -2.25
N ALA A 369 -76.67 -53.70 -0.96
CA ALA A 369 -76.07 -52.73 -0.06
C ALA A 369 -74.55 -52.97 0.14
N ALA A 370 -74.11 -54.22 0.27
CA ALA A 370 -72.69 -54.55 0.37
C ALA A 370 -71.92 -54.20 -0.91
N CYS A 371 -72.49 -54.47 -2.08
CA CYS A 371 -71.92 -54.08 -3.37
C CYS A 371 -71.86 -52.55 -3.55
N ALA A 372 -72.87 -51.82 -3.07
CA ALA A 372 -72.86 -50.36 -3.07
C ALA A 372 -71.74 -49.80 -2.16
N ASN A 373 -71.61 -50.34 -0.95
CA ASN A 373 -70.55 -49.97 -0.01
C ASN A 373 -69.15 -50.30 -0.55
N GLU A 374 -68.98 -51.45 -1.22
CA GLU A 374 -67.69 -51.82 -1.83
C GLU A 374 -67.30 -50.86 -2.95
N LYS A 375 -68.26 -50.42 -3.78
CA LYS A 375 -68.04 -49.38 -4.79
C LYS A 375 -67.69 -48.03 -4.16
N GLU A 376 -68.34 -47.66 -3.06
CA GLU A 376 -68.02 -46.43 -2.34
C GLU A 376 -66.61 -46.49 -1.72
N MET A 377 -66.24 -47.62 -1.12
CA MET A 377 -64.89 -47.84 -0.59
C MET A 377 -63.82 -47.77 -1.68
N ALA A 378 -64.07 -48.38 -2.85
CA ALA A 378 -63.16 -48.27 -3.99
C ALA A 378 -63.05 -46.83 -4.51
N ALA A 379 -64.15 -46.08 -4.55
CA ALA A 379 -64.15 -44.66 -4.93
C ALA A 379 -63.37 -43.79 -3.92
N LEU A 380 -63.53 -44.04 -2.62
CA LEU A 380 -62.78 -43.37 -1.57
C LEU A 380 -61.29 -43.71 -1.59
N GLN A 381 -60.93 -44.97 -1.88
CA GLN A 381 -59.52 -45.37 -2.06
C GLN A 381 -58.87 -44.66 -3.25
N ALA A 382 -59.57 -44.60 -4.39
CA ALA A 382 -59.08 -43.86 -5.57
C ALA A 382 -58.94 -42.36 -5.29
N ALA A 383 -59.89 -41.76 -4.56
CA ALA A 383 -59.80 -40.37 -4.14
C ALA A 383 -58.61 -40.12 -3.19
N LEU A 384 -58.37 -41.02 -2.23
CA LEU A 384 -57.22 -40.94 -1.32
C LEU A 384 -55.88 -41.06 -2.06
N GLU A 385 -55.77 -41.95 -3.06
CA GLU A 385 -54.57 -42.06 -3.89
C GLU A 385 -54.33 -40.79 -4.71
N SER A 386 -55.38 -40.19 -5.26
CA SER A 386 -55.29 -38.90 -5.96
C SER A 386 -54.78 -37.79 -5.04
N VAL A 387 -55.39 -37.63 -3.86
CA VAL A 387 -54.96 -36.62 -2.87
C VAL A 387 -53.53 -36.88 -2.40
N ARG A 388 -53.13 -38.14 -2.23
CA ARG A 388 -51.75 -38.50 -1.87
C ARG A 388 -50.75 -38.13 -2.97
N GLY A 389 -51.12 -38.30 -4.24
CA GLY A 389 -50.32 -37.87 -5.38
C GLY A 389 -50.13 -36.36 -5.43
N GLU A 390 -51.22 -35.60 -5.24
CA GLU A 390 -51.18 -34.14 -5.16
C GLU A 390 -50.34 -33.65 -3.97
N LEU A 391 -50.46 -34.28 -2.81
CA LEU A 391 -49.67 -33.94 -1.62
C LEU A 391 -48.18 -34.25 -1.82
N ALA A 392 -47.83 -35.36 -2.48
CA ALA A 392 -46.45 -35.67 -2.82
C ALA A 392 -45.86 -34.64 -3.79
N GLN A 393 -46.65 -34.20 -4.79
CA GLN A 393 -46.23 -33.16 -5.72
C GLN A 393 -46.04 -31.80 -5.03
N ALA A 394 -46.96 -31.41 -4.15
CA ALA A 394 -46.87 -30.18 -3.37
C ALA A 394 -45.64 -30.19 -2.45
N ARG A 395 -45.34 -31.33 -1.83
CA ARG A 395 -44.13 -31.51 -1.02
C ARG A 395 -42.86 -31.37 -1.85
N GLY A 396 -42.79 -31.99 -3.02
CA GLY A 396 -41.62 -31.85 -3.91
C GLY A 396 -41.40 -30.40 -4.37
N GLN A 397 -42.48 -29.65 -4.63
CA GLN A 397 -42.39 -28.21 -4.94
C GLN A 397 -41.95 -27.38 -3.73
N ALA A 398 -42.37 -27.74 -2.52
CA ALA A 398 -41.95 -27.06 -1.30
C ALA A 398 -40.46 -27.30 -1.03
N GLU A 399 -39.97 -28.52 -1.21
CA GLU A 399 -38.55 -28.87 -1.08
C GLU A 399 -37.69 -28.11 -2.11
N GLN A 400 -38.10 -28.05 -3.38
CA GLN A 400 -37.41 -27.25 -4.40
C GLN A 400 -37.36 -25.75 -4.07
N LYS A 401 -38.45 -25.20 -3.51
CA LYS A 401 -38.48 -23.79 -3.10
C LYS A 401 -37.61 -23.55 -1.88
N GLN A 402 -37.52 -24.50 -0.96
CA GLN A 402 -36.64 -24.41 0.20
C GLN A 402 -35.18 -24.41 -0.22
N GLU A 403 -34.78 -25.33 -1.11
CA GLU A 403 -33.43 -25.37 -1.67
C GLU A 403 -33.07 -24.05 -2.36
N ALA A 404 -33.98 -23.50 -3.18
CA ALA A 404 -33.79 -22.19 -3.80
C ALA A 404 -33.66 -21.04 -2.78
N LEU A 405 -34.37 -21.12 -1.65
CA LEU A 405 -34.28 -20.11 -0.58
C LEU A 405 -32.92 -20.19 0.12
N GLU A 406 -32.47 -21.41 0.43
CA GLU A 406 -31.15 -21.66 1.04
C GLU A 406 -30.02 -21.17 0.12
N THR A 407 -30.10 -21.41 -1.19
CA THR A 407 -29.12 -20.88 -2.14
C THR A 407 -29.13 -19.35 -2.18
N THR A 408 -30.31 -18.71 -2.21
CA THR A 408 -30.40 -17.24 -2.22
C THR A 408 -29.91 -16.61 -0.92
N LEU A 409 -30.09 -17.30 0.22
CA LEU A 409 -29.60 -16.84 1.51
C LEU A 409 -28.07 -16.92 1.57
N ALA A 410 -27.48 -17.99 1.04
CA ALA A 410 -26.04 -18.12 0.89
C ALA A 410 -25.46 -17.01 -0.02
N GLU A 411 -26.09 -16.74 -1.17
CA GLU A 411 -25.71 -15.65 -2.06
C GLU A 411 -25.80 -14.27 -1.39
N SER A 412 -26.85 -14.02 -0.61
CA SER A 412 -27.00 -12.77 0.16
C SER A 412 -25.91 -12.61 1.20
N SER A 413 -25.52 -13.68 1.90
CA SER A 413 -24.44 -13.64 2.89
C SER A 413 -23.07 -13.36 2.24
N LEU A 414 -22.83 -13.94 1.05
CA LEU A 414 -21.62 -13.67 0.29
C LEU A 414 -21.57 -12.23 -0.21
N LEU A 415 -22.69 -11.68 -0.69
CA LEU A 415 -22.79 -10.28 -1.11
C LEU A 415 -22.57 -9.32 0.05
N GLN A 416 -23.05 -9.66 1.25
CA GLN A 416 -22.81 -8.86 2.44
C GLN A 416 -21.32 -8.80 2.80
N SER A 417 -20.64 -9.95 2.85
CA SER A 417 -19.19 -10.01 3.08
C SER A 417 -18.41 -9.22 2.02
N LYS A 418 -18.82 -9.29 0.75
CA LYS A 418 -18.21 -8.48 -0.31
C LYS A 418 -18.44 -6.99 -0.15
N LEU A 419 -19.62 -6.58 0.35
CA LEU A 419 -19.93 -5.18 0.62
C LEU A 419 -19.07 -4.65 1.77
N GLU A 420 -18.93 -5.41 2.86
CA GLU A 420 -18.05 -5.07 3.98
C GLU A 420 -16.59 -4.90 3.51
N SER A 421 -16.08 -5.81 2.67
CA SER A 421 -14.74 -5.68 2.06
C SER A 421 -14.60 -4.46 1.13
N LEU A 422 -15.66 -4.07 0.41
CA LEU A 422 -15.63 -2.85 -0.40
C LEU A 422 -15.67 -1.59 0.47
N GLU A 423 -16.36 -1.63 1.61
CA GLU A 423 -16.35 -0.53 2.58
C GLU A 423 -15.00 -0.35 3.24
N THR A 424 -14.29 -1.44 3.59
CA THR A 424 -12.92 -1.35 4.12
C THR A 424 -11.97 -0.75 3.08
N MET A 425 -11.96 -1.25 1.83
CA MET A 425 -11.13 -0.69 0.76
C MET A 425 -11.47 0.78 0.47
N ARG A 426 -12.75 1.16 0.56
CA ARG A 426 -13.16 2.56 0.42
C ARG A 426 -12.59 3.42 1.55
N SER A 427 -12.61 2.94 2.79
CA SER A 427 -12.04 3.65 3.94
C SER A 427 -10.53 3.83 3.78
N GLU A 428 -9.82 2.78 3.38
CA GLU A 428 -8.37 2.83 3.13
C GLU A 428 -8.03 3.80 1.98
N SER A 429 -8.82 3.82 0.91
CA SER A 429 -8.64 4.75 -0.21
C SER A 429 -8.85 6.21 0.22
N VAL A 430 -9.83 6.48 1.09
CA VAL A 430 -10.03 7.83 1.65
C VAL A 430 -8.87 8.23 2.55
N GLU A 431 -8.38 7.32 3.40
CA GLU A 431 -7.22 7.57 4.26
C GLU A 431 -5.95 7.85 3.45
N ALA A 432 -5.72 7.08 2.37
CA ALA A 432 -4.63 7.32 1.44
C ALA A 432 -4.72 8.70 0.79
N GLY A 433 -5.91 9.13 0.36
CA GLY A 433 -6.13 10.47 -0.19
C GLY A 433 -5.88 11.60 0.82
N ILE A 434 -6.22 11.38 2.11
CA ILE A 434 -5.91 12.34 3.18
C ILE A 434 -4.39 12.44 3.40
N LYS A 435 -3.67 11.30 3.40
CA LYS A 435 -2.21 11.27 3.53
C LYS A 435 -1.54 11.96 2.35
N GLU A 436 -2.00 11.71 1.13
CA GLU A 436 -1.52 12.39 -0.08
C GLU A 436 -1.70 13.90 0.00
N ALA A 437 -2.88 14.37 0.42
CA ALA A 437 -3.14 15.79 0.62
C ALA A 437 -2.22 16.41 1.68
N SER A 438 -1.97 15.70 2.80
CA SER A 438 -1.03 16.18 3.83
C SER A 438 0.41 16.28 3.31
N PHE A 439 0.86 15.28 2.55
CA PHE A 439 2.20 15.26 1.96
C PHE A 439 2.36 16.38 0.92
N LYS A 440 1.32 16.64 0.12
CA LYS A 440 1.32 17.74 -0.84
C LYS A 440 1.46 19.10 -0.15
N ASN A 441 0.76 19.32 0.97
CA ASN A 441 0.89 20.56 1.75
C ASN A 441 2.28 20.71 2.39
N GLU A 442 2.86 19.62 2.87
CA GLU A 442 4.23 19.60 3.40
C GLU A 442 5.25 19.95 2.29
N MET A 443 5.12 19.35 1.11
CA MET A 443 5.95 19.65 -0.06
C MET A 443 5.82 21.11 -0.52
N GLU A 444 4.63 21.69 -0.45
CA GLU A 444 4.42 23.11 -0.77
C GLU A 444 5.08 24.04 0.26
N THR A 445 5.01 23.66 1.54
CA THR A 445 5.70 24.36 2.63
C THR A 445 7.21 24.34 2.42
N LEU A 446 7.81 23.16 2.17
CA LEU A 446 9.24 23.01 1.89
C LEU A 446 9.69 23.77 0.64
N ARG A 447 8.87 23.79 -0.42
CA ARG A 447 9.14 24.60 -1.61
C ARG A 447 9.18 26.10 -1.28
N SER A 448 8.27 26.57 -0.43
CA SER A 448 8.24 27.97 0.00
C SER A 448 9.47 28.35 0.84
N GLU A 449 9.92 27.45 1.73
CA GLU A 449 11.12 27.64 2.54
C GLU A 449 12.40 27.62 1.70
N HIS A 450 12.51 26.68 0.75
CA HIS A 450 13.62 26.64 -0.19
C HIS A 450 13.67 27.90 -1.06
N ALA A 451 12.52 28.40 -1.54
CA ALA A 451 12.45 29.65 -2.28
C ALA A 451 12.97 30.84 -1.44
N ALA A 452 12.58 30.93 -0.17
CA ALA A 452 13.08 31.96 0.75
C ALA A 452 14.60 31.83 1.00
N MET A 453 15.13 30.61 1.12
CA MET A 453 16.57 30.37 1.26
C MET A 453 17.34 30.81 0.00
N VAL A 454 16.83 30.48 -1.20
CA VAL A 454 17.44 30.89 -2.46
C VAL A 454 17.45 32.41 -2.60
N GLU A 455 16.38 33.10 -2.22
CA GLU A 455 16.33 34.56 -2.23
C GLU A 455 17.34 35.18 -1.25
N SER A 456 17.44 34.64 -0.03
CA SER A 456 18.45 35.04 0.95
C SER A 456 19.89 34.84 0.44
N LEU A 457 20.16 33.70 -0.22
CA LEU A 457 21.46 33.42 -0.83
C LEU A 457 21.77 34.40 -1.98
N ALA A 458 20.78 34.72 -2.81
CA ALA A 458 20.94 35.68 -3.90
C ALA A 458 21.28 37.09 -3.37
N LEU A 459 20.61 37.52 -2.29
CA LEU A 459 20.94 38.78 -1.59
C LEU A 459 22.38 38.76 -1.07
N SER A 460 22.79 37.68 -0.37
CA SER A 460 24.16 37.54 0.13
C SER A 460 25.21 37.57 -0.99
N GLN A 461 24.96 36.90 -2.12
CA GLN A 461 25.84 36.96 -3.30
C GLN A 461 25.92 38.38 -3.87
N SER A 462 24.81 39.11 -3.93
CA SER A 462 24.81 40.51 -4.38
C SER A 462 25.65 41.41 -3.44
N GLU A 463 25.61 41.17 -2.12
CA GLU A 463 26.47 41.87 -1.17
C GLU A 463 27.95 41.53 -1.34
N LEU A 464 28.28 40.26 -1.61
CA LEU A 464 29.66 39.85 -1.85
C LEU A 464 30.22 40.47 -3.14
N THR A 465 29.43 40.50 -4.22
CA THR A 465 29.86 41.11 -5.48
C THR A 465 30.05 42.63 -5.35
N THR A 466 29.19 43.32 -4.60
CA THR A 466 29.38 44.75 -4.32
C THR A 466 30.63 45.01 -3.49
N LYS A 467 30.90 44.20 -2.45
CA LYS A 467 32.15 44.26 -1.66
C LYS A 467 33.39 43.95 -2.52
N GLU A 468 33.32 42.96 -3.40
CA GLU A 468 34.43 42.62 -4.31
C GLU A 468 34.76 43.80 -5.25
N ASN A 469 33.74 44.42 -5.83
CA ASN A 469 33.93 45.59 -6.68
C ASN A 469 34.53 46.78 -5.91
N PHE A 470 34.07 47.01 -4.67
CA PHE A 470 34.66 48.03 -3.80
C PHE A 470 36.16 47.79 -3.56
N TRP A 471 36.57 46.55 -3.24
CA TRP A 471 37.99 46.23 -3.02
C TRP A 471 38.82 46.31 -4.29
N LYS A 472 38.25 45.96 -5.46
CA LYS A 472 38.91 46.15 -6.77
C LYS A 472 39.16 47.64 -7.05
N ASP A 473 38.19 48.50 -6.77
CA ASP A 473 38.32 49.94 -6.95
C ASP A 473 39.36 50.55 -5.98
N GLU A 474 39.35 50.14 -4.72
CA GLU A 474 40.34 50.59 -3.73
C GLU A 474 41.77 50.13 -4.10
N LEU A 475 41.91 48.89 -4.58
CA LEU A 475 43.20 48.38 -5.07
C LEU A 475 43.70 49.18 -6.28
N ALA A 476 42.81 49.51 -7.22
CA ALA A 476 43.15 50.35 -8.37
C ALA A 476 43.60 51.75 -7.94
N LEU A 477 42.92 52.34 -6.95
CA LEU A 477 43.28 53.64 -6.37
C LEU A 477 44.65 53.60 -5.68
N VAL A 478 44.92 52.57 -4.87
CA VAL A 478 46.23 52.38 -4.21
C VAL A 478 47.35 52.20 -5.24
N LYS A 479 47.10 51.42 -6.31
CA LYS A 479 48.07 51.24 -7.39
C LYS A 479 48.39 52.56 -8.11
N ALA A 480 47.38 53.36 -8.43
CA ALA A 480 47.59 54.68 -9.03
C ALA A 480 48.39 55.62 -8.10
N ARG A 481 48.15 55.57 -6.79
CA ARG A 481 48.95 56.33 -5.79
C ARG A 481 50.39 55.87 -5.71
N MET A 482 50.64 54.55 -5.80
CA MET A 482 52.00 53.98 -5.85
C MET A 482 52.75 54.43 -7.09
N GLU A 483 52.15 54.33 -8.27
CA GLU A 483 52.75 54.80 -9.54
C GLU A 483 53.07 56.30 -9.49
N THR A 484 52.19 57.11 -8.89
CA THR A 484 52.44 58.54 -8.68
C THR A 484 53.66 58.77 -7.78
N ARG A 485 53.76 58.05 -6.65
CA ARG A 485 54.90 58.15 -5.74
C ARG A 485 56.21 57.66 -6.36
N GLU A 486 56.16 56.63 -7.19
CA GLU A 486 57.33 56.16 -7.94
C GLU A 486 57.83 57.25 -8.92
N SER A 487 56.90 57.90 -9.64
CA SER A 487 57.25 59.03 -10.50
C SER A 487 57.84 60.21 -9.72
N GLU A 488 57.30 60.53 -8.54
CA GLU A 488 57.85 61.59 -7.66
C GLU A 488 59.25 61.22 -7.15
N LEU A 489 59.46 59.96 -6.77
CA LEU A 489 60.73 59.46 -6.29
C LEU A 489 61.80 59.47 -7.40
N ASP A 490 61.43 59.15 -8.64
CA ASP A 490 62.35 59.25 -9.77
C ASP A 490 62.67 60.70 -10.14
N ALA A 491 61.70 61.62 -10.06
CA ALA A 491 61.96 63.05 -10.21
C ALA A 491 62.93 63.56 -9.13
N ALA A 492 62.73 63.15 -7.87
CA ALA A 492 63.63 63.51 -6.76
C ALA A 492 65.05 62.94 -6.95
N LYS A 493 65.19 61.70 -7.47
CA LYS A 493 66.51 61.14 -7.82
C LYS A 493 67.22 61.97 -8.89
N GLN A 494 66.50 62.39 -9.94
CA GLN A 494 67.05 63.23 -11.00
C GLN A 494 67.51 64.59 -10.44
N GLU A 495 66.72 65.20 -9.56
CA GLU A 495 67.09 66.46 -8.90
C GLU A 495 68.35 66.30 -8.03
N ILE A 496 68.46 65.22 -7.26
CA ILE A 496 69.67 64.92 -6.47
C ILE A 496 70.90 64.78 -7.38
N GLU A 497 70.77 64.14 -8.54
CA GLU A 497 71.89 63.97 -9.48
C GLU A 497 72.34 65.31 -10.08
N LEU A 498 71.39 66.18 -10.47
CA LEU A 498 71.69 67.55 -10.91
C LEU A 498 72.38 68.36 -9.81
N LEU A 499 71.94 68.23 -8.56
CA LEU A 499 72.57 68.90 -7.42
C LEU A 499 74.01 68.39 -7.18
N ARG A 500 74.27 67.09 -7.37
CA ARG A 500 75.62 66.52 -7.30
C ARG A 500 76.53 67.05 -8.41
N GLU A 501 76.05 67.10 -9.65
CA GLU A 501 76.80 67.68 -10.76
C GLU A 501 77.15 69.15 -10.51
N ARG A 502 76.18 69.93 -9.99
CA ARG A 502 76.41 71.33 -9.60
C ARG A 502 77.45 71.44 -8.48
N ALA A 503 77.39 70.58 -7.46
CA ALA A 503 78.37 70.55 -6.38
C ALA A 503 79.78 70.25 -6.89
N LEU A 504 79.94 69.26 -7.78
CA LEU A 504 81.22 68.96 -8.45
C LEU A 504 81.73 70.14 -9.30
N GLY A 505 80.84 70.82 -10.02
CA GLY A 505 81.18 72.02 -10.77
C GLY A 505 81.65 73.19 -9.88
N LEU A 506 81.03 73.35 -8.72
CA LEU A 506 81.47 74.34 -7.72
C LEU A 506 82.80 73.93 -7.09
N GLU A 507 83.01 72.65 -6.78
CA GLU A 507 84.25 72.16 -6.18
C GLU A 507 85.45 72.34 -7.14
N THR A 508 85.28 72.03 -8.42
CA THR A 508 86.30 72.27 -9.45
C THR A 508 86.59 73.75 -9.65
N SER A 509 85.55 74.60 -9.65
CA SER A 509 85.71 76.05 -9.71
C SER A 509 86.45 76.60 -8.50
N LEU A 510 86.14 76.10 -7.31
CA LEU A 510 86.79 76.47 -6.05
C LEU A 510 88.25 76.02 -6.04
N LYS A 511 88.56 74.81 -6.54
CA LYS A 511 89.94 74.34 -6.71
C LYS A 511 90.73 75.26 -7.65
N LYS A 512 90.17 75.60 -8.81
CA LYS A 512 90.80 76.55 -9.75
C LYS A 512 90.98 77.94 -9.14
N ALA A 513 90.00 78.41 -8.38
CA ALA A 513 90.07 79.69 -7.66
C ALA A 513 91.06 79.66 -6.49
N LYS A 514 91.42 78.50 -5.94
CA LYS A 514 92.54 78.32 -4.98
C LYS A 514 93.90 78.23 -5.68
N GLU A 515 93.99 77.59 -6.84
CA GLU A 515 95.24 77.50 -7.62
C GLU A 515 95.65 78.84 -8.24
N GLN A 516 94.69 79.74 -8.56
CA GLN A 516 94.99 81.08 -9.06
C GLN A 516 95.79 81.97 -8.08
N PRO A 517 95.40 82.13 -6.80
CA PRO A 517 96.19 82.87 -5.83
C PRO A 517 97.53 82.22 -5.55
N GLU A 518 97.65 80.88 -5.51
CA GLU A 518 98.97 80.20 -5.40
C GLU A 518 99.88 80.50 -6.60
N ALA A 519 99.32 80.56 -7.82
CA ALA A 519 100.08 80.94 -9.01
C ALA A 519 100.49 82.42 -9.00
N THR A 520 99.64 83.31 -8.48
CA THR A 520 99.98 84.73 -8.31
C THR A 520 100.89 84.98 -7.10
N GLU A 521 100.79 84.21 -6.01
CA GLU A 521 101.72 84.24 -4.86
C GLU A 521 103.10 83.74 -5.29
N MET A 522 103.20 82.70 -6.14
CA MET A 522 104.46 82.32 -6.76
C MET A 522 105.01 83.39 -7.73
N GLN A 523 104.16 84.26 -8.28
CA GLN A 523 104.57 85.39 -9.12
C GLN A 523 105.01 86.59 -8.28
N VAL A 524 104.32 86.87 -7.17
CA VAL A 524 104.66 87.91 -6.19
C VAL A 524 105.94 87.52 -5.42
N HIS A 525 106.11 86.27 -4.99
CA HIS A 525 107.38 85.79 -4.42
C HIS A 525 108.56 85.79 -5.40
N LYS A 526 108.32 85.87 -6.71
CA LYS A 526 109.37 86.02 -7.73
C LYS A 526 109.69 87.48 -8.05
N GLU A 527 108.84 88.43 -7.65
CA GLU A 527 109.07 89.87 -7.77
C GLU A 527 109.42 90.56 -6.43
N GLU A 528 109.30 89.87 -5.28
CA GLU A 528 109.59 90.39 -3.94
C GLU A 528 110.88 89.83 -3.26
N GLU A 529 111.86 89.33 -4.03
CA GLU A 529 113.20 88.99 -3.49
C GLU A 529 114.13 90.22 -3.32
N HIS A 530 113.58 91.43 -3.11
CA HIS A 530 114.38 92.59 -2.73
C HIS A 530 113.63 93.51 -1.75
N ASN A 531 114.21 93.63 -0.55
CA ASN A 531 114.07 94.68 0.48
C ASN A 531 113.07 94.52 1.66
N THR A 532 113.72 94.35 2.84
CA THR A 532 113.53 95.06 4.14
C THR A 532 112.42 94.67 5.13
N GLU A 533 112.89 94.17 6.30
CA GLU A 533 112.43 94.32 7.71
C GLU A 533 111.88 95.73 8.10
N PRO A 534 111.33 95.98 9.33
CA PRO A 534 110.70 95.14 10.38
C PRO A 534 109.42 95.77 11.03
N GLU A 535 108.93 95.16 12.13
CA GLU A 535 108.14 95.73 13.27
C GLU A 535 106.57 95.74 13.30
N ASP A 536 106.09 95.20 14.44
CA ASP A 536 105.02 95.60 15.38
C ASP A 536 103.49 95.47 15.15
N GLU A 537 102.91 94.78 16.14
CA GLU A 537 101.67 95.01 16.90
C GLU A 537 100.44 95.64 16.23
N VAL A 538 99.34 94.87 16.12
CA VAL A 538 98.02 95.21 16.73
C VAL A 538 97.05 94.02 16.62
N ALA A 539 96.65 93.45 17.75
CA ALA A 539 95.50 92.54 17.85
C ALA A 539 94.37 93.27 18.58
N ALA A 540 93.35 93.68 17.82
CA ALA A 540 92.09 94.18 18.34
C ALA A 540 90.95 93.47 17.61
N GLU A 541 89.82 93.31 18.34
CA GLU A 541 88.47 93.02 17.84
C GLU A 541 88.18 91.54 17.50
N LEU A 542 87.12 90.87 17.94
CA LEU A 542 85.83 91.29 18.52
C LEU A 542 85.29 90.17 19.43
N SER A 543 84.85 90.57 20.63
CA SER A 543 83.94 89.80 21.47
C SER A 543 82.51 90.11 21.03
N VAL A 544 81.66 89.13 20.73
CA VAL A 544 80.18 89.28 20.83
C VAL A 544 79.53 87.91 21.06
N ASP A 545 79.00 87.77 22.27
CA ASP A 545 77.76 87.12 22.71
C ASP A 545 77.19 85.91 21.95
N SER A 546 77.21 84.77 22.67
CA SER A 546 76.12 83.79 22.61
C SER A 546 74.98 84.26 23.52
N PRO A 547 73.76 84.38 22.99
CA PRO A 547 72.61 83.99 23.79
C PRO A 547 71.49 83.27 23.01
N ASP A 548 70.86 82.35 23.74
CA ASP A 548 69.44 82.01 23.79
C ASP A 548 68.58 81.66 22.54
N THR A 549 68.00 80.46 22.66
CA THR A 549 66.60 80.08 22.42
C THR A 549 65.78 80.87 21.40
N VAL A 550 65.38 80.23 20.30
CA VAL A 550 64.01 80.42 19.75
C VAL A 550 63.49 79.14 19.10
N SER A 551 62.35 78.70 19.63
CA SER A 551 61.34 77.83 19.05
C SER A 551 61.05 78.11 17.57
N THR A 552 61.05 77.06 16.73
CA THR A 552 60.12 76.97 15.60
C THR A 552 59.44 75.61 15.62
N GLY A 553 58.31 75.55 16.33
CA GLY A 553 57.31 74.52 16.08
C GLY A 553 56.79 74.69 14.65
N VAL A 554 57.17 73.77 13.77
CA VAL A 554 56.46 73.55 12.51
C VAL A 554 55.29 72.62 12.83
N LYS A 555 54.09 73.20 12.83
CA LYS A 555 52.83 72.48 12.88
C LYS A 555 52.76 71.56 11.65
N VAL A 556 52.73 70.26 11.88
CA VAL A 556 52.21 69.31 10.90
C VAL A 556 50.70 69.39 11.02
N ASP A 557 50.06 70.04 10.05
CA ASP A 557 48.61 70.01 9.88
C ASP A 557 48.20 68.58 9.50
N THR A 558 47.74 67.83 10.48
CA THR A 558 46.83 66.69 10.26
C THR A 558 45.47 67.23 9.83
N PRO A 559 44.95 66.89 8.63
CA PRO A 559 43.56 67.14 8.33
C PRO A 559 42.68 66.20 9.16
N ALA A 560 41.84 66.83 9.99
CA ALA A 560 40.70 66.22 10.62
C ALA A 560 39.66 65.83 9.54
N ALA A 561 39.36 64.54 9.45
CA ALA A 561 38.09 64.01 8.97
C ALA A 561 37.97 62.55 9.46
N VAL A 562 37.58 62.38 10.72
CA VAL A 562 36.94 61.14 11.16
C VAL A 562 35.51 61.52 11.51
N GLU A 563 34.65 61.18 10.57
CA GLU A 563 33.21 61.28 10.67
C GLU A 563 32.72 60.34 11.78
N LYS A 564 31.80 60.84 12.58
CA LYS A 564 31.14 60.10 13.66
C LYS A 564 30.31 58.97 13.04
N LEU A 565 30.74 57.73 13.24
CA LEU A 565 29.84 56.58 13.21
C LEU A 565 29.48 56.26 14.65
N GLN A 566 28.22 56.55 14.99
CA GLN A 566 27.54 56.05 16.18
C GLN A 566 27.54 54.52 16.08
N VAL A 567 28.34 53.86 16.91
CA VAL A 567 28.11 52.46 17.25
C VAL A 567 27.25 52.47 18.50
N ALA A 568 26.04 51.96 18.35
CA ALA A 568 25.14 51.68 19.45
C ALA A 568 25.83 50.67 20.39
N SER A 569 26.05 51.10 21.63
CA SER A 569 26.29 50.22 22.77
C SER A 569 25.01 49.43 23.04
N GLY A 570 25.04 48.14 22.70
CA GLY A 570 24.13 47.12 23.23
C GLY A 570 24.90 46.28 24.24
N ASP A 571 24.30 46.12 25.42
CA ASP A 571 24.85 45.56 26.64
C ASP A 571 25.52 44.19 26.46
N ASN A 572 26.80 44.11 26.86
CA ASN A 572 27.41 42.87 27.32
C ASN A 572 27.48 42.99 28.84
N GLU A 573 26.44 42.51 29.52
CA GLU A 573 26.50 42.26 30.95
C GLU A 573 27.34 41.02 31.22
N ASP A 574 28.20 41.19 32.22
CA ASP A 574 29.11 40.23 32.81
C ASP A 574 28.40 38.98 33.33
N GLY A 575 29.08 37.83 33.30
CA GLY A 575 28.56 36.63 33.97
C GLY A 575 29.40 35.36 33.85
N ASP A 576 30.74 35.45 33.80
CA ASP A 576 31.60 34.28 34.04
C ASP A 576 31.63 33.98 35.55
N GLU A 577 30.65 33.20 36.01
CA GLU A 577 30.65 32.55 37.32
C GLU A 577 30.88 31.04 37.11
N TRP A 578 32.16 30.68 36.99
CA TRP A 578 32.62 29.29 37.08
C TRP A 578 32.73 28.93 38.56
N ASP A 579 31.61 28.53 39.15
CA ASP A 579 31.59 27.79 40.41
C ASP A 579 31.30 26.31 40.15
N ASP A 580 31.97 25.53 40.99
CA ASP A 580 32.14 24.10 40.97
C ASP A 580 30.85 23.27 41.16
N ASP A 581 31.03 21.97 40.90
CA ASP A 581 30.24 20.80 41.31
C ASP A 581 29.32 20.14 40.27
N TRP A 582 29.55 18.82 40.16
CA TRP A 582 28.84 17.70 39.49
C TRP A 582 29.51 17.11 38.23
#